data_AF-A0A445B7A0-F1
#
_entry.id   AF-A0A445B7A0-F1
#
_cell.length_a   1.000
_cell.length_b   1.000
_cell.length_c   1.000
_cell.angle_alpha   90.00
_cell.angle_beta   90.00
_cell.angle_gamma   90.00
#
_symmetry.space_group_name_H-M   'P 1'
#
loop_
_entity.id
_entity.type
_entity.pdbx_description
1 polymer ?
#
loop_
_entity_poly.entity_id
_entity_poly.type
_entity_poly.pdbx_seq_one_letter_code
_entity_poly.pdbx_strand_id
1 'polypeptide(L)'
;MKNEEIESFKCLFQCYLPCMGGNILKGILTDQCTSMKRAIEACMPTTIHRWCIWHITKKIPSKLNGYKRHTEIEQEMSQVVWNSHSKDSFDRNWNNFLLKYGLVDKWLSDLYEDRHI
;
A
#
# COMPACT_ATOMS: atom_id res chain seq x y z
N MET A 1 7.42 -18.60 -0.83
CA MET A 1 6.66 -18.94 -2.05
C MET A 1 7.36 -18.27 -3.22
N LYS A 2 7.67 -18.97 -4.31
CA LYS A 2 8.57 -18.47 -5.37
C LYS A 2 7.87 -18.13 -6.71
N ASN A 3 6.55 -18.21 -6.79
CA ASN A 3 5.80 -17.93 -8.01
C ASN A 3 4.88 -16.71 -7.82
N GLU A 4 5.44 -15.51 -7.92
CA GLU A 4 4.68 -14.24 -8.00
C GLU A 4 4.28 -13.93 -9.45
N GLU A 5 3.83 -14.94 -10.16
CA GLU A 5 3.36 -14.83 -11.54
C GLU A 5 1.86 -14.58 -11.57
N ILE A 6 1.41 -13.83 -12.58
CA ILE A 6 -0.01 -13.49 -12.76
C ILE A 6 -0.88 -14.76 -12.79
N GLU A 7 -0.44 -15.80 -13.51
CA GLU A 7 -1.22 -17.04 -13.66
C GLU A 7 -1.34 -17.82 -12.35
N SER A 8 -0.33 -17.74 -11.47
CA SER A 8 -0.40 -18.36 -10.15
C SER A 8 -1.48 -17.71 -9.28
N PHE A 9 -1.58 -16.37 -9.32
CA PHE A 9 -2.62 -15.64 -8.59
C PHE A 9 -4.01 -15.79 -9.21
N LYS A 10 -4.12 -15.83 -10.54
CA LYS A 10 -5.40 -16.12 -11.21
C LYS A 10 -5.96 -17.48 -10.79
N CYS A 11 -5.12 -18.52 -10.81
CA CYS A 11 -5.49 -19.85 -10.36
C CYS A 11 -5.99 -19.83 -8.90
N LEU A 12 -5.28 -19.13 -8.01
CA LEU A 12 -5.70 -18.94 -6.63
C LEU A 12 -7.09 -18.30 -6.52
N PHE A 13 -7.34 -17.18 -7.21
CA PHE A 13 -8.62 -16.48 -7.14
C PHE A 13 -9.77 -17.27 -7.77
N GLN A 14 -9.51 -17.99 -8.85
CA GLN A 14 -10.48 -18.87 -9.50
C GLN A 14 -10.88 -20.05 -8.61
N CYS A 15 -9.97 -20.58 -7.79
CA CYS A 15 -10.28 -21.59 -6.79
C CYS A 15 -10.98 -20.99 -5.55
N TYR A 16 -10.58 -19.79 -5.14
CA TYR A 16 -11.10 -19.12 -3.94
C TYR A 16 -12.58 -18.73 -4.09
N LEU A 17 -12.97 -18.13 -5.22
CA LEU A 17 -14.33 -17.61 -5.41
C LEU A 17 -15.44 -18.68 -5.28
N PRO A 18 -15.34 -19.87 -5.90
CA PRO A 18 -16.28 -20.96 -5.69
C PRO A 18 -16.36 -21.42 -4.24
N CYS A 19 -15.21 -21.52 -3.55
CA CYS A 19 -15.19 -21.89 -2.13
C CYS A 19 -15.91 -20.88 -1.22
N MET A 20 -15.98 -19.61 -1.64
CA MET A 20 -16.71 -18.55 -0.94
C MET A 20 -18.18 -18.43 -1.39
N GLY A 21 -18.71 -19.42 -2.11
CA GLY A 21 -20.08 -19.42 -2.62
C GLY A 21 -20.34 -18.41 -3.73
N GLY A 22 -19.29 -18.00 -4.47
CA GLY A 22 -19.40 -17.00 -5.53
C GLY A 22 -19.49 -15.55 -5.04
N ASN A 23 -19.39 -15.32 -3.72
CA ASN A 23 -19.43 -13.97 -3.16
C ASN A 23 -18.10 -13.25 -3.39
N ILE A 24 -18.09 -12.36 -4.38
CA ILE A 24 -16.94 -11.49 -4.67
C ILE A 24 -16.74 -10.50 -3.52
N LEU A 25 -15.50 -10.37 -3.05
CA LEU A 25 -15.12 -9.43 -1.99
C LEU A 25 -15.37 -7.98 -2.48
N LYS A 26 -15.97 -7.14 -1.64
CA LYS A 26 -16.12 -5.70 -1.96
C LYS A 26 -14.78 -4.97 -2.03
N GLY A 27 -13.80 -5.41 -1.25
CA GLY A 27 -12.45 -4.88 -1.29
C GLY A 27 -11.41 -5.87 -0.80
N ILE A 28 -10.18 -5.69 -1.26
CA ILE A 28 -9.02 -6.51 -0.90
C ILE A 28 -7.82 -5.59 -0.63
N LEU A 29 -7.07 -5.90 0.42
CA LEU A 29 -5.83 -5.23 0.78
C LEU A 29 -4.67 -6.18 0.53
N THR A 30 -3.72 -5.83 -0.33
CA THR A 30 -2.53 -6.66 -0.59
C THR A 30 -1.26 -5.84 -0.51
N ASP A 31 -0.11 -6.51 -0.62
CA ASP A 31 1.14 -5.83 -0.89
C ASP A 31 1.18 -5.19 -2.29
N GLN A 32 2.27 -4.48 -2.58
CA GLN A 32 2.52 -3.81 -3.85
C GLN A 32 3.05 -4.79 -4.92
N CYS A 33 2.33 -5.88 -5.15
CA CYS A 33 2.65 -6.87 -6.18
C CYS A 33 1.87 -6.59 -7.47
N THR A 34 2.57 -6.24 -8.55
CA THR A 34 1.94 -5.93 -9.85
C THR A 34 1.22 -7.14 -10.43
N SER A 35 1.78 -8.35 -10.26
CA SER A 35 1.16 -9.60 -10.71
C SER A 35 -0.17 -9.86 -9.99
N MET A 36 -0.21 -9.63 -8.67
CA MET A 36 -1.42 -9.78 -7.86
C MET A 36 -2.49 -8.78 -8.31
N LYS A 37 -2.12 -7.50 -8.50
CA LYS A 37 -3.03 -6.46 -9.00
C LYS A 37 -3.70 -6.89 -10.31
N ARG A 38 -2.90 -7.32 -11.28
CA ARG A 38 -3.41 -7.78 -12.59
C ARG A 38 -4.30 -9.01 -12.49
N ALA A 39 -4.00 -9.93 -11.58
CA ALA A 39 -4.85 -11.09 -11.36
C ALA A 39 -6.20 -10.72 -10.70
N ILE A 40 -6.20 -9.78 -9.75
CA ILE A 40 -7.42 -9.25 -9.13
C ILE A 40 -8.28 -8.54 -10.18
N GLU A 41 -7.70 -7.66 -11.00
CA GLU A 41 -8.40 -6.95 -12.09
C GLU A 41 -9.04 -7.94 -13.09
N ALA A 42 -8.38 -9.06 -13.36
CA ALA A 42 -8.89 -10.08 -14.29
C ALA A 42 -9.98 -10.97 -13.67
N CYS A 43 -9.84 -11.39 -12.41
CA CYS A 43 -10.74 -12.34 -11.76
C CYS A 43 -11.90 -11.69 -11.00
N MET A 44 -11.70 -10.46 -10.53
CA MET A 44 -12.61 -9.73 -9.64
C MET A 44 -12.65 -8.23 -10.01
N PRO A 45 -13.08 -7.87 -11.23
CA PRO A 45 -12.99 -6.49 -11.74
C PRO A 45 -13.81 -5.47 -10.95
N THR A 46 -14.78 -5.90 -10.14
CA THR A 46 -15.61 -5.03 -9.29
C THR A 46 -15.06 -4.88 -7.88
N THR A 47 -14.00 -5.59 -7.52
CA THR A 47 -13.38 -5.52 -6.19
C THR A 47 -12.49 -4.29 -6.10
N ILE A 48 -12.67 -3.50 -5.04
CA ILE A 48 -11.79 -2.37 -4.75
C ILE A 48 -10.46 -2.91 -4.20
N HIS A 49 -9.39 -2.76 -4.96
CA HIS A 49 -8.05 -3.18 -4.55
C HIS A 49 -7.29 -1.98 -3.97
N ARG A 50 -6.76 -2.09 -2.74
CA ARG A 50 -5.91 -1.05 -2.13
C ARG A 50 -4.64 -1.65 -1.57
N TRP A 51 -3.59 -0.82 -1.44
CA TRP A 51 -2.34 -1.25 -0.82
C TRP A 51 -2.54 -1.40 0.69
N CYS A 52 -1.99 -2.47 1.23
CA CYS A 52 -2.05 -2.78 2.65
C CYS A 52 -1.11 -1.85 3.41
N ILE A 53 -1.68 -1.00 4.29
CA ILE A 53 -0.93 -0.06 5.13
C ILE A 53 0.17 -0.76 5.93
N TRP A 54 -0.10 -1.96 6.46
CA TRP A 54 0.91 -2.73 7.20
C TRP A 54 2.15 -3.08 6.36
N HIS A 55 1.94 -3.45 5.09
CA HIS A 55 3.06 -3.74 4.18
C HIS A 55 3.83 -2.47 3.81
N ILE A 56 3.14 -1.34 3.67
CA ILE A 56 3.76 -0.03 3.46
C ILE A 56 4.62 0.34 4.68
N THR A 57 4.04 0.27 5.89
CA THR A 57 4.74 0.67 7.11
C THR A 57 5.93 -0.21 7.43
N LYS A 58 5.88 -1.51 7.09
CA LYS A 58 7.03 -2.41 7.20
C LYS A 58 8.22 -2.03 6.32
N LYS A 59 8.01 -1.35 5.18
CA LYS A 59 9.09 -0.91 4.30
C LYS A 59 9.77 0.36 4.81
N ILE A 60 9.10 1.18 5.64
CA ILE A 60 9.59 2.48 6.09
C ILE A 60 11.00 2.40 6.69
N PRO A 61 11.31 1.51 7.65
CA PRO A 61 12.64 1.53 8.28
C PRO A 61 13.75 1.26 7.26
N SER A 62 13.53 0.32 6.34
CA SER A 62 14.50 0.02 5.28
C SER A 62 14.69 1.15 4.26
N LYS A 63 13.65 1.98 4.06
CA LYS A 63 13.66 3.09 3.10
C LYS A 63 14.26 4.37 3.69
N LEU A 64 14.13 4.56 5.01
CA LEU A 64 14.49 5.80 5.68
C LEU A 64 15.74 5.67 6.56
N ASN A 65 16.34 4.49 6.70
CA ASN A 65 17.57 4.28 7.49
C ASN A 65 18.78 5.12 7.03
N GLY A 66 18.78 5.64 5.80
CA GLY A 66 19.82 6.54 5.29
C GLY A 66 19.78 7.95 5.88
N TYR A 67 18.69 8.34 6.54
CA TYR A 67 18.54 9.67 7.12
C TYR A 67 19.08 9.71 8.55
N LYS A 68 19.83 10.77 8.89
CA LYS A 68 20.40 10.96 10.24
C LYS A 68 19.39 10.84 11.38
N ARG A 69 18.14 11.27 11.13
CA ARG A 69 17.02 11.26 12.09
C ARG A 69 15.98 10.17 11.78
N HIS A 70 16.40 9.05 11.18
CA HIS A 70 15.48 8.00 10.69
C HIS A 70 14.45 7.55 11.73
N THR A 71 14.83 7.36 13.00
CA THR A 71 13.89 6.96 14.06
C THR A 71 12.78 7.99 14.29
N GLU A 72 13.12 9.28 14.28
CA GLU A 72 12.13 10.35 14.43
C GLU A 72 11.23 10.46 13.19
N ILE A 73 11.84 10.30 12.00
CA ILE A 73 11.13 10.30 10.72
C ILE A 73 10.13 9.14 10.68
N GLU A 74 10.52 7.94 11.09
CA GLU A 74 9.66 6.75 11.18
C GLU A 74 8.48 6.96 12.13
N GLN A 75 8.73 7.56 13.29
CA GLN A 75 7.69 7.88 14.27
C GLN A 75 6.71 8.90 13.71
N GLU A 76 7.20 9.99 13.12
CA GLU A 76 6.34 11.05 12.57
C GLU A 76 5.55 10.57 11.36
N MET A 77 6.16 9.76 10.48
CA MET A 77 5.44 9.13 9.38
C MET A 77 4.31 8.24 9.89
N SER A 78 4.53 7.47 10.97
CA SER A 78 3.46 6.70 11.61
C SER A 78 2.35 7.60 12.15
N GLN A 79 2.67 8.73 12.76
CA GLN A 79 1.66 9.70 13.21
C GLN A 79 0.84 10.25 12.04
N VAL A 80 1.50 10.62 10.93
CA VAL A 80 0.82 11.11 9.72
C VAL A 80 -0.14 10.05 9.15
N VAL A 81 0.31 8.79 9.07
CA VAL A 81 -0.48 7.69 8.49
C VAL A 81 -1.66 7.29 9.38
N TRP A 82 -1.45 7.18 10.69
CA TRP A 82 -2.46 6.61 11.59
C TRP A 82 -3.40 7.64 12.22
N ASN A 83 -2.98 8.90 12.35
CA ASN A 83 -3.77 9.93 13.06
C ASN A 83 -4.37 10.99 12.12
N SER A 84 -4.37 10.74 10.80
CA SER A 84 -5.05 11.58 9.83
C SER A 84 -6.42 11.02 9.51
N HIS A 85 -7.48 11.62 10.06
CA HIS A 85 -8.86 11.13 9.94
C HIS A 85 -9.62 11.68 8.72
N SER A 86 -8.97 12.50 7.89
CA SER A 86 -9.54 13.04 6.66
C SER A 86 -8.46 13.15 5.58
N LYS A 87 -8.88 13.19 4.31
CA LYS A 87 -7.96 13.43 3.18
C LYS A 87 -7.20 14.74 3.36
N ASP A 88 -7.90 15.81 3.72
CA ASP A 88 -7.28 17.13 3.88
C ASP A 88 -6.30 17.17 5.06
N SER A 89 -6.62 16.52 6.18
CA SER A 89 -5.67 16.40 7.30
C SER A 89 -4.46 15.57 6.92
N PHE A 90 -4.65 14.49 6.16
CA PHE A 90 -3.55 13.66 5.67
C PHE A 90 -2.64 14.45 4.73
N ASP A 91 -3.20 15.12 3.72
CA ASP A 91 -2.44 15.89 2.74
C ASP A 91 -1.65 17.03 3.42
N ARG A 92 -2.24 17.74 4.40
CA ARG A 92 -1.52 18.74 5.19
C ARG A 92 -0.40 18.13 6.05
N ASN A 93 -0.71 17.07 6.80
CA ASN A 93 0.25 16.43 7.70
C ASN A 93 1.42 15.81 6.93
N TRP A 94 1.14 15.19 5.78
CA TRP A 94 2.13 14.63 4.86
C TRP A 94 3.07 15.70 4.33
N ASN A 95 2.52 16.81 3.82
CA ASN A 95 3.35 17.92 3.32
C ASN A 95 4.21 18.55 4.44
N ASN A 96 3.64 18.76 5.62
CA ASN A 96 4.39 19.27 6.78
C ASN A 96 5.54 18.34 7.17
N PHE A 97 5.29 17.02 7.19
CA PHE A 97 6.29 16.00 7.46
C PHE A 97 7.44 16.02 6.44
N LEU A 98 7.12 16.07 5.14
CA LEU A 98 8.14 16.15 4.08
C LEU A 98 9.00 17.41 4.22
N LEU A 99 8.38 18.57 4.45
CA LEU A 99 9.07 19.86 4.62
C LEU A 99 9.96 19.88 5.87
N LYS A 100 9.46 19.38 7.01
CA LYS A 100 10.18 19.37 8.29
C LYS A 100 11.50 18.60 8.22
N TYR A 101 11.52 17.51 7.46
CA TYR A 101 12.70 16.64 7.33
C TYR A 101 13.45 16.81 6.01
N GLY A 102 13.00 17.70 5.13
CA GLY A 102 13.61 17.92 3.81
C GLY A 102 13.61 16.66 2.96
N LEU A 103 12.54 15.86 3.02
CA LEU A 103 12.45 14.56 2.35
C LEU A 103 12.06 14.76 0.87
N VAL A 104 13.02 14.51 -0.02
CA VAL A 104 12.83 14.57 -1.47
C VAL A 104 13.08 13.18 -2.08
N ASP A 105 12.43 12.18 -1.50
CA ASP A 105 12.61 10.78 -1.87
C ASP A 105 11.56 10.34 -2.92
N LYS A 106 12.03 9.65 -3.97
CA LYS A 106 11.16 9.16 -5.04
C LYS A 106 10.13 8.16 -4.51
N TRP A 107 10.53 7.26 -3.60
CA TRP A 107 9.62 6.26 -3.05
C TRP A 107 8.50 6.88 -2.22
N LEU A 108 8.77 7.95 -1.47
CA LEU A 108 7.73 8.71 -0.77
C LEU A 108 6.76 9.40 -1.75
N SER A 109 7.29 9.94 -2.85
CA SER A 109 6.47 10.57 -3.89
C SER A 109 5.56 9.54 -4.58
N ASP A 110 6.13 8.41 -5.01
CA ASP A 110 5.38 7.31 -5.63
C ASP A 110 4.30 6.77 -4.69
N LEU A 111 4.62 6.61 -3.39
CA LEU A 111 3.66 6.14 -2.38
C LEU A 111 2.49 7.11 -2.19
N TYR A 112 2.75 8.42 -2.25
CA TYR A 112 1.71 9.43 -2.13
C TYR A 112 0.79 9.42 -3.35
N GLU A 113 1.32 9.32 -4.56
CA GLU A 113 0.51 9.27 -5.79
C GLU A 113 -0.33 7.98 -5.86
N ASP A 114 0.25 6.84 -5.45
CA ASP A 114 -0.41 5.54 -5.42
C ASP A 114 -1.57 5.46 -4.41
N ARG A 115 -1.76 6.46 -3.52
CA ARG A 115 -2.81 6.42 -2.48
C ARG A 115 -4.24 6.36 -3.02
N HIS A 116 -4.42 6.73 -4.30
CA HIS A 116 -5.71 6.70 -4.98
C HIS A 116 -5.95 5.42 -5.78
N ILE A 117 -4.94 4.56 -5.91
CA ILE A 117 -5.08 3.21 -6.50
C ILE A 117 -5.84 2.32 -5.54
#